data_AF-A0A484LHB5-F1
#
_entry.id   AF-A0A484LHB5-F1
#
_cell.length_a   1.000
_cell.length_b   1.000
_cell.length_c   1.000
_cell.angle_alpha   90.00
_cell.angle_beta   90.00
_cell.angle_gamma   90.00
#
_symmetry.space_group_name_H-M   'P 1'
#
loop_
_entity.id
_entity.type
_entity.pdbx_description
1 polymer ?
#
loop_
_entity_poly.entity_id
_entity_poly.type
_entity_poly.pdbx_seq_one_letter_code
_entity_poly.pdbx_strand_id
1 'polypeptide(L)' 'MFSSGPNFKGIKMIPPGVHFVFYSSANREGNAFSPIIGFFIVLKPSEVIVRKWDKKEERFVKFSEEDVAVC' A
#
# COMPACT_ATOMS: atom_id res chain seq x y z
N MET A 1 10.86 3.53 -10.14
CA MET A 1 10.61 3.00 -8.78
C MET A 1 10.74 4.17 -7.83
N PHE A 2 9.78 4.37 -6.92
CA PHE A 2 9.79 5.48 -5.98
C PHE A 2 10.08 4.95 -4.58
N SER A 3 10.87 5.70 -3.80
CA SER A 3 11.04 5.48 -2.36
C SER A 3 10.11 6.43 -1.62
N SER A 4 9.44 5.94 -0.58
CA SER A 4 8.51 6.72 0.22
C SER A 4 8.86 6.64 1.69
N GLY A 5 8.64 7.74 2.42
CA GLY A 5 8.90 7.81 3.85
C GLY A 5 7.67 7.47 4.71
N PRO A 6 7.83 7.44 6.05
CA PRO A 6 6.79 7.03 6.99
C PRO A 6 5.46 7.83 6.93
N ASN A 7 5.50 9.05 6.40
CA ASN A 7 4.34 9.94 6.30
C ASN A 7 3.64 9.87 4.93
N PHE A 8 4.07 9.00 4.02
CA PHE A 8 3.43 8.84 2.72
C PHE A 8 1.98 8.37 2.87
N LYS A 9 1.06 9.01 2.14
CA LYS A 9 -0.40 8.76 2.24
C LYS A 9 -1.01 8.08 1.02
N GLY A 10 -0.22 7.84 -0.03
CA GLY A 10 -0.69 7.11 -1.21
C GLY A 10 -0.46 7.84 -2.53
N ILE A 11 -1.00 7.25 -3.58
CA ILE A 11 -0.90 7.70 -4.97
C ILE A 11 -2.30 8.09 -5.43
N LYS A 12 -2.41 9.20 -6.17
CA LYS A 12 -3.67 9.68 -6.74
C LYS A 12 -3.59 9.76 -8.25
N MET A 13 -4.74 10.01 -8.89
CA MET A 13 -4.88 10.12 -10.36
C MET A 13 -4.59 8.80 -11.09
N ILE A 14 -4.93 7.66 -10.47
CA ILE A 14 -4.81 6.35 -11.12
C ILE A 14 -6.03 6.16 -12.05
N PRO A 15 -5.84 5.85 -13.35
CA PRO A 15 -6.95 5.61 -14.27
C PRO A 15 -7.82 4.41 -13.85
N PRO A 16 -9.10 4.35 -14.26
CA PRO A 16 -9.92 3.16 -14.06
C PRO A 16 -9.31 1.92 -14.75
N GLY A 17 -9.54 0.73 -14.18
CA GLY A 17 -9.06 -0.55 -14.71
C GLY A 17 -8.21 -1.36 -13.72
N VAL A 18 -7.55 -2.39 -14.24
CA VAL A 18 -6.70 -3.30 -13.44
C VAL A 18 -5.32 -2.69 -13.28
N HIS A 19 -4.82 -2.64 -12.05
CA HIS A 19 -3.47 -2.20 -11.72
C HIS A 19 -2.78 -3.20 -10.82
N PHE A 20 -1.46 -3.33 -10.97
CA PHE A 20 -0.62 -4.12 -10.10
C PHE A 20 0.20 -3.21 -9.21
N VAL A 21 -0.06 -3.28 -7.90
CA VAL A 21 0.69 -2.52 -6.89
C VAL A 21 1.75 -3.45 -6.30
N PHE A 22 3.01 -3.04 -6.37
CA PHE A 22 4.13 -3.77 -5.79
C PHE A 22 5.03 -2.83 -4.99
N TYR A 23 5.67 -3.39 -3.98
CA TYR A 23 6.57 -2.68 -3.08
C TYR A 23 7.59 -3.64 -2.47
N SER A 24 8.61 -3.07 -1.85
CA SER A 24 9.61 -3.76 -1.05
C SER A 24 9.87 -2.91 0.19
N SER A 25 9.86 -3.55 1.37
CA SER A 25 10.15 -2.91 2.64
C SER A 25 11.66 -2.61 2.71
N ALA A 26 12.02 -1.45 3.23
CA ALA A 26 13.41 -1.10 3.48
C ALA A 26 13.72 -1.22 4.98
N ASN A 27 14.95 -1.61 5.31
CA ASN A 27 15.42 -1.51 6.69
C ASN A 27 15.48 -0.04 7.15
N ARG A 28 15.74 0.16 8.44
CA ARG A 28 15.79 1.49 9.06
C ARG A 28 16.81 2.42 8.38
N GLU A 29 17.91 1.86 7.87
CA GLU A 29 18.98 2.58 7.18
C GLU A 29 18.66 2.87 5.71
N GLY A 30 17.62 2.25 5.15
CA GLY A 30 17.20 2.44 3.75
C GLY A 30 18.16 1.84 2.71
N ASN A 31 19.07 0.94 3.13
CA ASN A 31 20.10 0.35 2.27
C ASN A 31 19.92 -1.15 2.00
N ALA A 32 18.96 -1.80 2.67
CA ALA A 32 18.57 -3.18 2.43
C ALA A 32 17.06 -3.30 2.23
N PHE A 33 16.65 -4.21 1.34
CA PHE A 33 15.29 -4.32 0.83
C PHE A 33 14.76 -5.76 0.94
N SER A 34 13.48 -5.91 1.27
CA SER A 34 12.77 -7.19 1.27
C SER A 34 12.54 -7.70 -0.17
N PRO A 35 12.17 -8.98 -0.36
CA PRO A 35 11.59 -9.42 -1.63
C PRO A 35 10.41 -8.52 -2.06
N ILE A 36 10.26 -8.34 -3.37
CA ILE A 36 9.13 -7.59 -3.93
C ILE A 36 7.87 -8.41 -3.73
N ILE A 37 6.86 -7.80 -3.13
CA ILE A 37 5.51 -8.35 -3.02
C ILE A 37 4.51 -7.40 -3.65
N GLY A 38 3.38 -7.93 -4.07
CA GLY A 38 2.37 -7.12 -4.74
C GLY A 38 1.01 -7.78 -4.81
N PHE A 39 0.04 -7.00 -5.24
CA PHE A 39 -1.35 -7.42 -5.38
C PHE A 39 -2.03 -6.65 -6.51
N PHE A 40 -3.08 -7.25 -7.06
CA PHE A 40 -3.96 -6.59 -8.02
C PHE A 40 -5.02 -5.74 -7.32
N ILE A 41 -5.35 -4.61 -7.95
CA ILE A 41 -6.54 -3.82 -7.68
C ILE A 41 -7.30 -3.58 -8.99
N VAL A 42 -8.60 -3.39 -8.88
CA VAL A 42 -9.44 -2.93 -9.99
C VAL A 42 -10.09 -1.65 -9.51
N LEU A 43 -9.87 -0.55 -10.23
CA LEU A 43 -10.37 0.77 -9.87
C LEU A 43 -11.51 1.20 -10.80
N LYS A 44 -12.59 1.71 -10.20
CA LYS A 44 -13.65 2.48 -10.86
C LYS A 44 -13.26 3.97 -10.91
N PRO A 45 -13.93 4.77 -11.77
CA PRO A 45 -13.76 6.22 -11.75
C PRO A 45 -13.96 6.80 -10.35
N SER A 46 -13.00 7.62 -9.90
CA SER A 46 -13.00 8.29 -8.59
C SER A 46 -13.04 7.37 -7.35
N GLU A 47 -12.71 6.07 -7.50
CA GLU A 47 -12.66 5.13 -6.39
C GLU A 47 -11.41 5.33 -5.51
N VAL A 48 -11.60 5.18 -4.20
CA VAL A 48 -10.51 5.21 -3.21
C VAL A 48 -10.41 3.84 -2.55
N ILE A 49 -9.25 3.20 -2.68
CA ILE A 49 -8.94 1.94 -1.98
C ILE A 49 -8.00 2.27 -0.82
N VAL A 50 -8.45 1.98 0.39
CA VAL A 50 -7.63 2.12 1.61
C VAL A 50 -7.07 0.75 2.00
N ARG A 51 -5.78 0.74 2.34
CA ARG A 51 -5.11 -0.44 2.89
C ARG A 51 -4.30 -0.07 4.11
N LYS A 52 -4.26 -0.98 5.07
CA LYS A 52 -3.50 -0.84 6.31
C LYS A 52 -2.16 -1.57 6.18
N TRP A 53 -1.11 -0.95 6.70
CA TRP A 53 0.19 -1.62 6.83
C TRP A 53 0.20 -2.55 8.04
N ASP A 54 0.38 -3.84 7.80
CA ASP A 54 0.68 -4.83 8.84
C ASP A 54 2.20 -4.87 9.07
N LYS A 55 2.63 -4.42 10.25
CA LYS A 55 4.06 -4.38 10.63
C LYS A 55 4.67 -5.76 10.83
N LYS A 56 3.87 -6.75 11.20
CA LYS A 56 4.36 -8.10 11.49
C LYS A 56 4.61 -8.87 10.19
N GLU A 57 3.65 -8.77 9.28
CA GLU A 57 3.68 -9.48 7.98
C GLU A 57 4.30 -8.63 6.86
N GLU A 58 4.76 -7.41 7.17
CA GLU A 58 5.29 -6.41 6.25
C GLU A 58 4.46 -6.25 4.97
N ARG A 59 3.13 -6.16 5.13
CA ARG A 59 2.23 -6.11 3.97
C ARG A 59 1.01 -5.21 4.11
N PHE A 60 0.50 -4.77 2.96
CA PHE A 60 -0.77 -4.03 2.88
C PHE A 60 -1.98 -4.96 2.91
N VAL A 61 -2.68 -4.98 4.04
CA VAL A 61 -3.94 -5.71 4.23
C VAL A 61 -5.14 -4.82 3.89
N LYS A 62 -6.28 -5.45 3.55
CA LYS A 62 -7.54 -4.72 3.35
C LYS A 62 -7.94 -4.05 4.66
N PHE A 63 -8.39 -2.81 4.57
CA PHE A 63 -8.96 -2.10 5.71
C PHE A 63 -10.34 -2.69 6.03
N SER A 64 -10.57 -3.14 7.27
CA SER A 64 -11.85 -3.75 7.68
C SER A 64 -12.73 -2.77 8.46
N GLU A 65 -14.00 -3.14 8.72
CA GLU A 65 -14.92 -2.32 9.51
C GLU A 65 -14.44 -2.16 10.96
N GLU A 66 -13.74 -3.15 11.52
CA GLU A 66 -13.15 -3.00 12.86
C GLU A 66 -12.07 -1.91 12.90
N ASP A 67 -11.36 -1.66 11.80
CA ASP A 67 -10.37 -0.59 11.72
C ASP A 67 -11.00 0.81 11.72
N VAL A 68 -12.29 0.94 11.35
CA VAL A 68 -13.03 2.22 11.40
C VAL A 68 -13.32 2.64 12.84
N ALA A 69 -13.58 1.68 13.74
CA ALA A 69 -13.93 1.94 15.14
C ALA A 69 -12.74 2.40 16.02
N VAL A 70 -11.52 2.38 15.48
CA VAL A 70 -10.27 2.73 16.18
C VAL A 70 -9.70 4.07 15.71
N CYS A 71 -10.35 4.75 14.76
CA CYS A 71 -9.99 6.09 14.28
C CYS A 71 -10.75 7.17 15.06
#